data_AF-A0A1H3BHL9-F1
#
_entry.id   AF-A0A1H3BHL9-F1
#
_cell.length_a   1.000
_cell.length_b   1.000
_cell.length_c   1.000
_cell.angle_alpha   90.00
_cell.angle_beta   90.00
_cell.angle_gamma   90.00
#
_symmetry.space_group_name_H-M   'P 1'
#
loop_
_entity.id
_entity.type
_entity.pdbx_description
1 polymer ?
#
loop_
_entity_poly.entity_id
_entity_poly.type
_entity_poly.pdbx_seq_one_letter_code
_entity_poly.pdbx_strand_id
1 'polypeptide(L)'
;MAYVQEICIAGKVIEVRKFNDWGHGRRHRGPRAAKKKRSSEKQKNANEVKAERDLTRILNAGLKGGDYYLTLTYNEDEPSQDKAKKEIKNCINRWKNLYKKHGFDLMWLAVTEYEDKRIHHHIVMNAGPDILAVMGKWKRGFVKARIVDDSGQYCKLAHYLIKATRKTFAKEESLNKKRWSRSRGNWPKPIITKTVIKRERWAKEPRPRKGYIIEKKKTVHGYDDLGYPYQFYSMVRLK
;
A
#
# COMPACT_ATOMS: atom_id res chain seq x y z
N MET A 1 -16.40 26.74 -12.58
CA MET A 1 -16.36 25.37 -12.03
C MET A 1 -14.92 25.01 -11.70
N ALA A 2 -14.69 24.26 -10.63
CA ALA A 2 -13.35 23.87 -10.21
C ALA A 2 -13.27 22.35 -10.04
N TYR A 3 -12.07 21.80 -10.18
CA TYR A 3 -11.81 20.41 -9.83
C TYR A 3 -10.68 20.33 -8.80
N VAL A 4 -10.61 19.21 -8.08
CA VAL A 4 -9.52 18.93 -7.14
C VAL A 4 -8.45 18.12 -7.84
N GLN A 5 -7.21 18.59 -7.77
CA GLN A 5 -6.02 17.87 -8.17
C GLN A 5 -5.27 17.39 -6.92
N GLU A 6 -5.25 16.08 -6.72
CA GLU A 6 -4.41 15.40 -5.72
C GLU A 6 -3.14 14.90 -6.40
N ILE A 7 -1.98 15.34 -5.93
CA ILE A 7 -0.67 14.83 -6.34
C ILE A 7 -0.07 14.09 -5.15
N CYS A 8 0.37 12.86 -5.37
CA CYS A 8 1.08 12.06 -4.39
C CYS A 8 2.49 11.77 -4.92
N ILE A 9 3.52 12.19 -4.19
CA ILE A 9 4.91 11.86 -4.47
C ILE A 9 5.33 10.76 -3.50
N ALA A 10 5.68 9.59 -4.03
CA ALA A 10 6.07 8.40 -3.27
C ALA A 10 7.32 7.79 -3.93
N GLY A 11 8.49 8.13 -3.40
CA GLY A 11 9.77 7.67 -3.95
C GLY A 11 9.94 8.09 -5.41
N LYS A 12 10.20 7.10 -6.29
CA LYS A 12 10.37 7.31 -7.74
C LYS A 12 9.04 7.55 -8.48
N VAL A 13 7.88 7.44 -7.81
CA VAL A 13 6.55 7.50 -8.43
C VAL A 13 5.83 8.78 -8.03
N ILE A 14 5.21 9.42 -9.02
CA ILE A 14 4.23 10.49 -8.81
C ILE A 14 2.88 10.00 -9.32
N GLU A 15 1.87 10.03 -8.47
CA GLU A 15 0.49 9.81 -8.86
C GLU A 15 -0.25 11.14 -8.92
N VAL A 16 -1.11 11.30 -9.92
CA VAL A 16 -1.99 12.44 -10.04
C VAL A 16 -3.42 11.96 -10.20
N ARG A 17 -4.32 12.52 -9.38
CA ARG A 17 -5.76 12.31 -9.43
C ARG A 17 -6.45 13.63 -9.65
N LYS A 18 -7.37 13.67 -10.61
CA LYS A 18 -8.25 14.80 -10.86
C LYS A 18 -9.67 14.32 -10.73
N PHE A 19 -10.42 14.97 -9.85
CA PHE A 19 -11.79 14.59 -9.52
C PHE A 19 -12.57 15.81 -9.07
N ASN A 20 -13.89 15.69 -9.11
CA ASN A 20 -14.79 16.69 -8.54
C ASN A 20 -15.12 16.29 -7.10
N ASP A 21 -15.11 17.25 -6.18
CA ASP A 21 -15.60 17.05 -4.83
C ASP A 21 -16.89 17.86 -4.60
N TRP A 22 -17.57 17.57 -3.50
CA TRP A 22 -18.81 18.25 -3.16
C TRP A 22 -18.61 19.75 -2.85
N GLY A 23 -17.42 20.12 -2.36
CA GLY A 23 -17.12 21.50 -1.94
C GLY A 23 -16.85 22.46 -3.10
N HIS A 24 -16.25 21.97 -4.19
CA HIS A 24 -15.68 22.79 -5.27
C HIS A 24 -16.15 22.39 -6.66
N GLY A 25 -16.77 21.20 -6.81
CA GLY A 25 -17.39 20.73 -8.04
C GLY A 25 -18.78 21.34 -8.30
N ARG A 26 -19.61 20.69 -9.13
CA ARG A 26 -21.01 21.10 -9.32
C ARG A 26 -21.73 20.97 -7.98
N ARG A 27 -21.89 22.08 -7.23
CA ARG A 27 -22.96 22.17 -6.24
C ARG A 27 -24.23 21.82 -6.99
N HIS A 28 -24.82 20.67 -6.71
CA HIS A 28 -26.21 20.46 -7.10
C HIS A 28 -26.99 21.61 -6.47
N ARG A 29 -27.49 22.53 -7.31
CA ARG A 29 -28.48 23.53 -6.90
C ARG A 29 -29.82 22.82 -6.77
N GLY A 30 -29.89 21.88 -5.84
CA GLY A 30 -31.03 21.02 -5.63
C GLY A 30 -30.96 20.35 -4.25
N PRO A 31 -32.10 19.89 -3.72
CA PRO A 31 -32.14 19.23 -2.42
C PRO A 31 -31.16 18.06 -2.40
N ARG A 32 -30.46 17.90 -1.27
CA ARG A 32 -29.49 16.84 -1.06
C ARG A 32 -30.20 15.51 -1.31
N ALA A 33 -29.78 14.77 -2.34
CA ALA A 33 -30.37 13.47 -2.64
C ALA A 33 -30.35 12.59 -1.38
N ALA A 34 -31.42 11.83 -1.16
CA ALA A 34 -31.50 10.93 -0.02
C ALA A 34 -30.26 10.03 0.01
N LYS A 35 -29.68 9.83 1.21
CA LYS A 35 -28.52 8.96 1.39
C LYS A 35 -28.89 7.53 0.99
N LYS A 36 -28.64 7.15 -0.26
CA LYS A 36 -28.68 5.74 -0.68
C LYS A 36 -27.48 5.03 -0.07
N LYS A 37 -27.73 4.03 0.78
CA LYS A 37 -26.68 3.13 1.24
C LYS A 37 -26.08 2.45 0.00
N ARG A 38 -24.76 2.53 -0.17
CA ARG A 38 -24.08 1.67 -1.16
C ARG A 38 -24.35 0.21 -0.79
N SER A 39 -24.45 -0.67 -1.78
CA SER A 39 -24.44 -2.10 -1.49
C SER A 39 -23.15 -2.44 -0.74
N SER A 40 -23.23 -3.40 0.19
CA SER A 40 -22.08 -3.84 0.99
C SER A 40 -20.90 -4.24 0.10
N GLU A 41 -21.18 -4.84 -1.07
CA GLU A 41 -20.18 -5.25 -2.04
C GLU A 41 -19.47 -4.08 -2.74
N LYS A 42 -20.21 -3.08 -3.25
CA LYS A 42 -19.60 -1.88 -3.85
C LYS A 42 -18.73 -1.15 -2.83
N GLN A 43 -19.16 -1.10 -1.57
CA GLN A 43 -18.37 -0.49 -0.50
C GLN A 43 -17.10 -1.31 -0.17
N LYS A 44 -17.20 -2.64 -0.13
CA LYS A 44 -16.04 -3.54 0.04
C LYS A 44 -15.01 -3.32 -1.08
N ASN A 45 -15.44 -3.31 -2.33
CA ASN A 45 -14.56 -3.09 -3.49
C ASN A 45 -13.88 -1.71 -3.44
N ALA A 46 -14.63 -0.65 -3.13
CA ALA A 46 -14.04 0.69 -2.98
C ALA A 46 -13.00 0.76 -1.85
N ASN A 47 -13.25 0.07 -0.74
CA ASN A 47 -12.31 -0.02 0.37
C ASN A 47 -11.05 -0.81 0.00
N GLU A 48 -11.19 -1.87 -0.79
CA GLU A 48 -10.06 -2.69 -1.27
C GLU A 48 -9.17 -1.90 -2.23
N VAL A 49 -9.76 -1.23 -3.22
CA VAL A 49 -9.04 -0.34 -4.16
C VAL A 49 -8.32 0.78 -3.40
N LYS A 50 -8.97 1.36 -2.38
CA LYS A 50 -8.35 2.36 -1.51
C LYS A 50 -7.17 1.77 -0.74
N ALA A 51 -7.33 0.59 -0.15
CA ALA A 51 -6.28 -0.09 0.62
C ALA A 51 -5.07 -0.43 -0.25
N GLU A 52 -5.28 -0.93 -1.47
CA GLU A 52 -4.21 -1.22 -2.44
C GLU A 52 -3.45 0.04 -2.84
N ARG A 53 -4.16 1.13 -3.15
CA ARG A 53 -3.52 2.41 -3.47
C ARG A 53 -2.72 2.96 -2.29
N ASP A 54 -3.31 2.96 -1.11
CA ASP A 54 -2.66 3.50 0.09
C ASP A 54 -1.42 2.66 0.46
N LEU A 55 -1.48 1.33 0.33
CA LEU A 55 -0.33 0.44 0.51
C LEU A 55 0.74 0.66 -0.57
N THR A 56 0.34 0.80 -1.85
CA THR A 56 1.26 1.10 -2.95
C THR A 56 2.07 2.38 -2.67
N ARG A 57 1.40 3.46 -2.25
CA ARG A 57 2.06 4.72 -1.87
C ARG A 57 3.03 4.54 -0.70
N ILE A 58 2.65 3.74 0.30
CA ILE A 58 3.53 3.44 1.43
C ILE A 58 4.77 2.67 0.97
N LEU A 59 4.60 1.62 0.16
CA LEU A 59 5.71 0.83 -0.36
C LEU A 59 6.64 1.66 -1.25
N ASN A 60 6.10 2.41 -2.20
CA ASN A 60 6.90 3.26 -3.10
C ASN A 60 7.68 4.35 -2.35
N ALA A 61 7.13 4.86 -1.23
CA ALA A 61 7.83 5.85 -0.42
C ALA A 61 8.98 5.26 0.40
N GLY A 62 8.89 4.00 0.82
CA GLY A 62 9.84 3.39 1.76
C GLY A 62 10.84 2.42 1.16
N LEU A 63 10.46 1.69 0.10
CA LEU A 63 11.28 0.63 -0.49
C LEU A 63 12.15 1.13 -1.64
N LYS A 64 13.32 0.51 -1.79
CA LYS A 64 14.25 0.68 -2.90
C LYS A 64 14.71 -0.69 -3.43
N GLY A 65 15.30 -0.70 -4.62
CA GLY A 65 15.94 -1.90 -5.14
C GLY A 65 17.01 -2.40 -4.16
N GLY A 66 17.07 -3.72 -3.96
CA GLY A 66 17.97 -4.35 -2.99
C GLY A 66 17.34 -4.62 -1.62
N ASP A 67 16.20 -4.01 -1.30
CA ASP A 67 15.47 -4.28 -0.06
C ASP A 67 14.93 -5.71 -0.02
N TYR A 68 14.51 -6.17 1.16
CA TYR A 68 14.13 -7.57 1.37
C TYR A 68 12.61 -7.73 1.40
N TYR A 69 12.14 -8.78 0.72
CA TYR A 69 10.80 -9.31 0.86
C TYR A 69 10.88 -10.76 1.36
N LEU A 70 10.36 -10.99 2.57
CA LEU A 70 10.40 -12.26 3.27
C LEU A 70 8.99 -12.84 3.42
N THR A 71 8.85 -14.13 3.17
CA THR A 71 7.69 -14.91 3.58
C THR A 71 8.14 -15.87 4.68
N LEU A 72 7.58 -15.73 5.87
CA LEU A 72 7.84 -16.58 7.02
C LEU A 72 6.70 -17.59 7.16
N THR A 73 7.04 -18.87 7.26
CA THR A 73 6.07 -19.95 7.54
C THR A 73 6.41 -20.62 8.86
N TYR A 74 5.41 -21.30 9.43
CA TYR A 74 5.61 -22.17 10.58
C TYR A 74 5.93 -23.60 10.12
N ASN A 75 6.66 -24.34 10.97
CA ASN A 75 6.80 -25.79 10.85
C ASN A 75 5.46 -26.47 11.19
N GLU A 76 5.48 -27.76 11.51
CA GLU A 76 4.25 -28.58 11.63
C GLU A 76 3.28 -28.11 12.72
N ASP A 77 3.78 -27.53 13.81
CA ASP A 77 2.95 -26.95 14.87
C ASP A 77 2.39 -25.58 14.45
N GLU A 78 1.20 -25.60 13.85
CA GLU A 78 0.49 -24.37 13.51
C GLU A 78 0.09 -23.59 14.78
N PRO A 79 0.57 -22.34 14.96
CA PRO A 79 0.24 -21.57 16.15
C PRO A 79 -1.20 -21.04 16.08
N SER A 80 -1.81 -20.83 17.24
CA SER A 80 -3.00 -19.98 17.34
C SER A 80 -2.69 -18.55 16.85
N GLN A 81 -3.72 -17.79 16.44
CA GLN A 81 -3.55 -16.43 15.94
C GLN A 81 -2.81 -15.52 16.94
N ASP A 82 -3.10 -15.65 18.23
CA ASP A 82 -2.43 -14.89 19.29
C ASP A 82 -0.97 -15.27 19.45
N LYS A 83 -0.66 -16.58 19.39
CA LYS A 83 0.71 -17.07 19.41
C LYS A 83 1.47 -16.57 18.19
N ALA A 84 0.88 -16.64 17.00
CA ALA A 84 1.49 -16.11 15.77
C ALA A 84 1.80 -14.61 15.86
N LYS A 85 0.87 -13.82 16.42
CA LYS A 85 1.06 -12.38 16.65
C LYS A 85 2.20 -12.08 17.64
N LYS A 86 2.34 -12.88 18.70
CA LYS A 86 3.47 -12.78 19.64
C LYS A 86 4.79 -13.17 18.97
N GLU A 87 4.80 -14.24 18.19
CA GLU A 87 6.00 -14.75 17.51
C GLU A 87 6.54 -13.75 16.47
N ILE A 88 5.67 -13.17 15.64
CA ILE A 88 6.12 -12.16 14.67
C ILE A 88 6.66 -10.90 15.36
N LYS A 89 6.03 -10.46 16.46
CA LYS A 89 6.52 -9.35 17.28
C LYS A 89 7.92 -9.65 17.84
N ASN A 90 8.13 -10.86 18.36
CA ASN A 90 9.42 -11.30 18.89
C ASN A 90 10.49 -11.39 17.78
N CYS A 91 10.11 -11.81 16.57
CA CYS A 91 11.01 -11.83 15.42
C CYS A 91 11.42 -10.42 15.00
N ILE A 92 10.47 -9.49 14.89
CA ILE A 92 10.74 -8.09 14.59
C ILE A 92 11.67 -7.45 15.64
N ASN A 93 11.50 -7.76 16.92
CA ASN A 93 12.41 -7.27 17.96
C ASN A 93 13.83 -7.83 17.81
N ARG A 94 13.97 -9.12 17.45
CA ARG A 94 15.28 -9.72 17.11
C ARG A 94 15.92 -9.04 15.92
N TRP A 95 15.15 -8.70 14.87
CA TRP A 95 15.64 -7.92 13.75
C TRP A 95 16.06 -6.51 14.15
N LYS A 96 15.28 -5.80 14.97
CA LYS A 96 15.68 -4.47 15.46
C LYS A 96 17.04 -4.49 16.15
N ASN A 97 17.27 -5.47 17.03
CA ASN A 97 18.56 -5.62 17.71
C ASN A 97 19.69 -5.95 16.74
N LEU A 98 19.43 -6.82 15.76
CA LEU A 98 20.40 -7.14 14.71
C LEU A 98 20.75 -5.91 13.87
N TYR A 99 19.75 -5.19 13.37
CA TYR A 99 19.95 -3.99 12.55
C TYR A 99 20.73 -2.93 13.35
N LYS A 100 20.33 -2.67 14.60
CA LYS A 100 21.02 -1.72 15.48
C LYS A 100 22.48 -2.11 15.72
N LYS A 101 22.78 -3.40 15.94
CA LYS A 101 24.16 -3.90 16.12
C LYS A 101 25.04 -3.59 14.90
N HIS A 102 24.45 -3.57 13.70
CA HIS A 102 25.15 -3.27 12.46
C HIS A 102 24.99 -1.81 12.01
N GLY A 103 24.50 -0.91 12.87
CA GLY A 103 24.37 0.51 12.55
C GLY A 103 23.22 0.88 11.62
N PHE A 104 22.22 0.00 11.47
CA PHE A 104 21.02 0.27 10.66
C PHE A 104 19.80 0.51 11.53
N ASP A 105 18.92 1.40 11.08
CA ASP A 105 17.57 1.53 11.59
C ASP A 105 16.62 0.64 10.77
N LEU A 106 15.92 -0.28 11.45
CA LEU A 106 14.97 -1.17 10.79
C LEU A 106 13.70 -0.43 10.38
N MET A 107 13.42 -0.43 9.09
CA MET A 107 12.13 -0.18 8.47
C MET A 107 11.49 -1.52 8.10
N TRP A 108 10.24 -1.73 8.48
CA TRP A 108 9.54 -2.96 8.14
C TRP A 108 8.04 -2.72 7.96
N LEU A 109 7.40 -3.53 7.13
CA LEU A 109 5.96 -3.64 7.00
C LEU A 109 5.58 -5.12 6.95
N ALA A 110 4.61 -5.51 7.76
CA ALA A 110 4.14 -6.88 7.89
C ALA A 110 2.67 -7.02 7.54
N VAL A 111 2.38 -8.12 6.87
CA VAL A 111 1.05 -8.59 6.49
C VAL A 111 0.97 -10.05 6.88
N THR A 112 -0.07 -10.44 7.62
CA THR A 112 -0.27 -11.83 8.04
C THR A 112 -1.52 -12.38 7.35
N GLU A 113 -1.37 -13.53 6.72
CA GLU A 113 -2.46 -14.30 6.12
C GLU A 113 -2.79 -15.48 7.04
N TYR A 114 -4.09 -15.69 7.28
CA TYR A 114 -4.59 -16.64 8.28
C TYR A 114 -5.57 -17.68 7.70
N GLU A 115 -5.78 -17.73 6.38
CA GLU A 115 -6.80 -18.62 5.79
C GLU A 115 -6.29 -19.55 4.69
N ASP A 116 -7.04 -20.64 4.47
CA ASP A 116 -6.86 -21.77 3.53
C ASP A 116 -5.56 -22.58 3.64
N LYS A 117 -4.52 -22.04 4.26
CA LYS A 117 -3.21 -22.65 4.45
C LYS A 117 -2.66 -22.30 5.83
N ARG A 118 -1.57 -22.97 6.20
CA ARG A 118 -0.77 -22.64 7.39
C ARG A 118 -0.51 -21.13 7.46
N ILE A 119 -0.69 -20.53 8.65
CA ILE A 119 -0.42 -19.11 8.91
C ILE A 119 0.96 -18.73 8.35
N HIS A 120 1.03 -17.60 7.65
CA HIS A 120 2.29 -17.09 7.17
C HIS A 120 2.35 -15.55 7.20
N HIS A 121 3.57 -15.04 7.35
CA HIS A 121 3.85 -13.62 7.47
C HIS A 121 4.62 -13.14 6.25
N HIS A 122 4.06 -12.18 5.54
CA HIS A 122 4.72 -11.43 4.49
C HIS A 122 5.34 -10.16 5.08
N ILE A 123 6.65 -10.03 4.99
CA ILE A 123 7.41 -8.91 5.53
C ILE A 123 8.20 -8.24 4.41
N VAL A 124 8.07 -6.93 4.27
CA VAL A 124 9.01 -6.12 3.50
C VAL A 124 9.84 -5.28 4.45
N MET A 125 11.14 -5.16 4.21
CA MET A 125 12.06 -4.41 5.06
C MET A 125 13.23 -3.86 4.26
N ASN A 126 13.86 -2.80 4.75
CA ASN A 126 15.04 -2.24 4.10
C ASN A 126 16.22 -3.22 4.11
N ALA A 127 17.08 -3.12 3.10
CA ALA A 127 18.39 -3.76 3.13
C ALA A 127 19.21 -3.25 4.33
N GLY A 128 20.10 -4.10 4.83
CA GLY A 128 20.94 -3.81 5.98
C GLY A 128 21.92 -4.94 6.25
N PRO A 129 21.84 -5.64 7.40
CA PRO A 129 22.67 -6.80 7.69
C PRO A 129 22.56 -7.90 6.63
N ASP A 130 23.54 -8.82 6.67
CA ASP A 130 23.55 -10.04 5.87
C ASP A 130 22.20 -10.77 5.93
N ILE A 131 21.69 -11.16 4.76
CA ILE A 131 20.33 -11.70 4.64
C ILE A 131 20.20 -13.06 5.34
N LEU A 132 21.25 -13.89 5.38
CA LEU A 132 21.22 -15.16 6.11
C LEU A 132 21.14 -14.91 7.61
N ALA A 133 21.86 -13.91 8.13
CA ALA A 133 21.74 -13.49 9.52
C ALA A 133 20.32 -12.98 9.86
N VAL A 134 19.68 -12.24 8.94
CA VAL A 134 18.28 -11.78 9.07
C VAL A 134 17.33 -12.98 9.08
N MET A 135 17.43 -13.88 8.10
CA MET A 135 16.60 -15.09 7.99
C MET A 135 16.75 -15.97 9.23
N GLY A 136 17.98 -16.12 9.73
CA GLY A 136 18.29 -16.89 10.94
C GLY A 136 17.66 -16.34 12.22
N LYS A 137 17.06 -15.14 12.21
CA LYS A 137 16.25 -14.63 13.34
C LYS A 137 14.83 -15.17 13.35
N TRP A 138 14.32 -15.79 12.30
CA TRP A 138 13.10 -16.58 12.39
C TRP A 138 13.43 -17.96 12.97
N LYS A 139 12.68 -18.39 14.00
CA LYS A 139 12.97 -19.61 14.77
C LYS A 139 11.82 -20.60 14.82
N ARG A 140 10.76 -20.35 14.03
CA ARG A 140 9.51 -21.11 14.09
C ARG A 140 9.17 -21.84 12.80
N GLY A 141 10.00 -21.68 11.78
CA GLY A 141 9.91 -22.44 10.55
C GLY A 141 10.79 -21.89 9.44
N PHE A 142 10.31 -21.96 8.21
CA PHE A 142 11.09 -21.61 7.04
C PHE A 142 10.96 -20.12 6.66
N VAL A 143 11.99 -19.59 6.01
CA VAL A 143 12.01 -18.24 5.45
C VAL A 143 12.29 -18.31 3.97
N LYS A 144 11.35 -17.81 3.16
CA LYS A 144 11.59 -17.55 1.74
C LYS A 144 11.96 -16.09 1.56
N ALA A 145 13.14 -15.81 1.05
CA ALA A 145 13.60 -14.45 0.78
C ALA A 145 13.57 -14.13 -0.71
N ARG A 146 13.25 -12.88 -1.03
CA ARG A 146 13.37 -12.28 -2.36
C ARG A 146 13.94 -10.87 -2.20
N ILE A 147 14.70 -10.45 -3.19
CA ILE A 147 15.17 -9.07 -3.28
C ILE A 147 14.15 -8.24 -4.04
N VAL A 148 13.84 -7.06 -3.52
CA VAL A 148 12.96 -6.07 -4.14
C VAL A 148 13.67 -5.48 -5.36
N ASP A 149 12.95 -5.43 -6.48
CA ASP A 149 13.47 -4.88 -7.72
C ASP A 149 13.63 -3.35 -7.68
N ASP A 150 14.44 -2.79 -8.59
CA ASP A 150 14.71 -1.35 -8.60
C ASP A 150 13.70 -0.50 -9.40
N SER A 151 12.50 -1.03 -9.70
CA SER A 151 11.48 -0.25 -10.43
C SER A 151 11.01 0.98 -9.65
N GLY A 152 11.03 0.93 -8.31
CA GLY A 152 10.43 1.94 -7.45
C GLY A 152 8.89 1.98 -7.52
N GLN A 153 8.26 1.06 -8.25
CA GLN A 153 6.82 0.98 -8.44
C GLN A 153 6.30 -0.41 -8.02
N TYR A 154 5.89 -0.49 -6.75
CA TYR A 154 5.55 -1.74 -6.08
C TYR A 154 4.04 -2.01 -6.01
N CYS A 155 3.25 -1.49 -6.96
CA CYS A 155 1.81 -1.73 -6.98
C CYS A 155 1.45 -3.22 -7.07
N LYS A 156 2.24 -4.03 -7.81
CA LYS A 156 2.02 -5.48 -7.92
C LYS A 156 2.23 -6.17 -6.57
N LEU A 157 3.23 -5.74 -5.82
CA LEU A 157 3.50 -6.24 -4.47
C LEU A 157 2.38 -5.82 -3.51
N ALA A 158 1.93 -4.56 -3.57
CA ALA A 158 0.79 -4.09 -2.78
C ALA A 158 -0.49 -4.88 -3.09
N HIS A 159 -0.81 -5.09 -4.37
CA HIS A 159 -1.95 -5.90 -4.80
C HIS A 159 -1.88 -7.32 -4.23
N TYR A 160 -0.73 -7.97 -4.34
CA TYR A 160 -0.50 -9.31 -3.79
C TYR A 160 -0.73 -9.36 -2.27
N LEU A 161 -0.17 -8.41 -1.52
CA LEU A 161 -0.32 -8.32 -0.07
C LEU A 161 -1.77 -8.02 0.36
N ILE A 162 -2.49 -7.17 -0.37
CA ILE A 162 -3.91 -6.90 -0.08
C ILE A 162 -4.76 -8.14 -0.35
N LYS A 163 -4.50 -8.84 -1.46
CA LYS A 163 -5.21 -10.07 -1.81
C LYS A 163 -5.04 -11.15 -0.74
N ALA A 164 -3.82 -11.33 -0.23
CA ALA A 164 -3.52 -12.22 0.89
C ALA A 164 -4.37 -11.93 2.15
N THR A 165 -4.63 -10.66 2.45
CA THR A 165 -5.44 -10.27 3.63
C THR A 165 -6.94 -10.22 3.40
N ARG A 166 -7.40 -10.41 2.15
CA ARG A 166 -8.79 -10.13 1.77
C ARG A 166 -9.77 -10.95 2.60
N LYS A 167 -9.48 -12.24 2.80
CA LYS A 167 -10.36 -13.13 3.56
C LYS A 167 -10.20 -12.96 5.07
N THR A 168 -8.95 -12.88 5.56
CA THR A 168 -8.64 -12.61 6.97
C THR A 168 -9.30 -11.35 7.52
N PHE A 169 -9.31 -10.26 6.75
CA PHE A 169 -9.86 -8.98 7.19
C PHE A 169 -11.40 -8.94 7.19
N ALA A 170 -12.06 -9.86 6.49
CA ALA A 170 -13.51 -9.85 6.32
C ALA A 170 -14.28 -10.49 7.48
N LYS A 171 -13.61 -11.23 8.39
CA LYS A 171 -14.24 -11.89 9.54
C LYS A 171 -14.29 -11.00 10.78
N GLU A 172 -15.41 -11.04 11.50
CA GLU A 172 -15.63 -10.31 12.76
C GLU A 172 -14.66 -10.76 13.88
N GLU A 173 -14.24 -12.03 13.86
CA GLU A 173 -13.28 -12.62 14.81
C GLU A 173 -11.82 -12.21 14.56
N SER A 174 -11.55 -11.40 13.53
CA SER A 174 -10.19 -10.97 13.23
C SER A 174 -9.65 -10.09 14.36
N LEU A 175 -8.72 -10.65 15.15
CA LEU A 175 -7.98 -9.91 16.19
C LEU A 175 -7.15 -8.74 15.64
N ASN A 176 -7.01 -8.65 14.32
CA ASN A 176 -6.26 -7.62 13.62
C ASN A 176 -7.18 -6.76 12.76
N LYS A 177 -7.69 -5.66 13.35
CA LYS A 177 -8.51 -4.63 12.66
C LYS A 177 -7.75 -3.84 11.57
N LYS A 178 -6.50 -4.22 11.25
CA LYS A 178 -5.64 -3.55 10.26
C LYS A 178 -5.09 -4.59 9.29
N ARG A 179 -5.13 -4.27 7.99
CA ARG A 179 -4.60 -5.10 6.91
C ARG A 179 -3.08 -5.24 6.92
N TRP A 180 -2.37 -4.26 7.46
CA TRP A 180 -0.91 -4.32 7.62
C TRP A 180 -0.48 -3.59 8.89
N SER A 181 0.72 -3.92 9.35
CA SER A 181 1.45 -3.20 10.40
C SER A 181 2.81 -2.77 9.88
N ARG A 182 3.40 -1.69 10.41
CA ARG A 182 4.73 -1.22 9.99
C ARG A 182 5.46 -0.51 11.12
N SER A 183 6.77 -0.34 10.95
CA SER A 183 7.59 0.54 11.80
C SER A 183 6.99 1.95 11.86
N ARG A 184 6.76 2.45 13.08
CA ARG A 184 6.37 3.85 13.32
C ARG A 184 7.64 4.70 13.35
N GLY A 185 7.59 5.91 12.78
CA GLY A 185 8.74 6.82 12.75
C GLY A 185 9.69 6.58 11.60
N ASN A 186 10.18 5.35 11.41
CA ASN A 186 11.26 5.08 10.44
C ASN A 186 10.78 5.01 8.98
N TRP A 187 9.52 4.65 8.74
CA TRP A 187 9.02 4.45 7.38
C TRP A 187 8.61 5.78 6.72
N PRO A 188 9.22 6.20 5.60
CA PRO A 188 8.92 7.47 4.93
C PRO A 188 7.44 7.60 4.57
N LYS A 189 6.89 8.80 4.72
CA LYS A 189 5.49 9.07 4.35
C LYS A 189 5.44 9.62 2.92
N PRO A 190 4.49 9.17 2.09
CA PRO A 190 4.24 9.80 0.80
C PRO A 190 3.78 11.25 1.01
N ILE A 191 4.23 12.16 0.15
CA ILE A 191 3.85 13.57 0.19
C ILE A 191 2.58 13.75 -0.65
N ILE A 192 1.48 14.11 0.00
CA ILE A 192 0.18 14.29 -0.66
C ILE A 192 -0.18 15.77 -0.63
N THR A 193 -0.34 16.36 -1.80
CA THR A 193 -0.81 17.74 -1.97
C THR A 193 -2.15 17.74 -2.68
N LYS A 194 -3.11 18.51 -2.17
CA LYS A 194 -4.40 18.74 -2.81
C LYS A 194 -4.53 20.20 -3.17
N THR A 195 -4.88 20.47 -4.42
CA THR A 195 -5.07 21.83 -4.93
C THR A 195 -6.41 21.93 -5.63
N VAL A 196 -7.13 23.02 -5.37
CA VAL A 196 -8.38 23.33 -6.09
C VAL A 196 -8.01 24.14 -7.32
N ILE A 197 -8.30 23.59 -8.50
CA ILE A 197 -8.02 24.23 -9.78
C ILE A 197 -9.30 24.88 -10.27
N LYS A 198 -9.29 26.22 -10.46
CA LYS A 198 -10.43 27.02 -10.95
C LYS A 198 -10.64 26.83 -12.47
N ARG A 199 -10.79 25.58 -12.91
CA ARG A 199 -11.12 25.18 -14.29
C ARG A 199 -12.15 24.06 -14.25
N GLU A 200 -12.99 23.98 -15.27
CA GLU A 200 -14.01 22.93 -15.35
C GLU A 200 -13.45 21.59 -15.84
N ARG A 201 -12.46 21.64 -16.74
CA ARG A 201 -11.93 20.45 -17.42
C ARG A 201 -10.41 20.37 -17.26
N TRP A 202 -9.89 19.16 -17.43
CA TRP A 202 -8.47 18.88 -17.51
C TRP A 202 -8.11 18.24 -18.86
N ALA A 203 -6.83 18.31 -19.24
CA ALA A 203 -6.33 17.64 -20.44
C ALA A 203 -6.66 16.14 -20.40
N LYS A 204 -7.28 15.63 -21.48
CA LYS A 204 -7.62 14.21 -21.63
C LYS A 204 -6.36 13.36 -21.58
N GLU A 205 -5.34 13.76 -22.34
CA GLU A 205 -4.02 13.15 -22.29
C GLU A 205 -3.11 13.91 -21.32
N PRO A 206 -2.64 13.28 -20.23
CA PRO A 206 -1.70 13.90 -19.32
C PRO A 206 -0.32 14.05 -19.95
N ARG A 207 0.41 15.11 -19.56
CA ARG A 207 1.81 15.32 -19.94
C ARG A 207 2.75 14.90 -18.81
N PRO A 208 3.85 14.20 -19.10
CA PRO A 208 4.83 13.82 -18.07
C PRO A 208 5.48 15.07 -17.47
N ARG A 209 5.91 14.96 -16.21
CA ARG A 209 6.86 15.94 -15.63
C ARG A 209 8.26 15.68 -16.20
N LYS A 210 9.10 16.72 -16.25
CA LYS A 210 10.51 16.59 -16.69
C LYS A 210 11.20 15.47 -15.89
N GLY A 211 11.80 14.51 -16.59
CA GLY A 211 12.47 13.34 -15.99
C GLY A 211 11.55 12.19 -15.56
N TYR A 212 10.27 12.20 -15.96
CA TYR A 212 9.32 11.12 -15.67
C TYR A 212 8.66 10.60 -16.96
N ILE A 213 8.25 9.33 -16.94
CA ILE A 213 7.43 8.71 -17.98
C ILE A 213 6.07 8.30 -17.41
N ILE A 214 5.00 8.50 -18.19
CA ILE A 214 3.64 8.11 -17.79
C ILE A 214 3.44 6.61 -17.98
N GLU A 215 2.91 5.96 -16.96
CA GLU A 215 2.47 4.56 -17.04
C GLU A 215 1.13 4.48 -17.79
N LYS A 216 1.17 4.48 -19.13
CA LYS A 216 -0.03 4.47 -19.98
C LYS A 216 -1.04 3.38 -19.58
N LYS A 217 -0.57 2.17 -19.26
CA LYS A 217 -1.42 1.04 -18.82
C LYS A 217 -2.17 1.28 -17.50
N LYS A 218 -1.72 2.21 -16.66
CA LYS A 218 -2.34 2.57 -15.37
C LYS A 218 -3.08 3.91 -15.44
N THR A 219 -3.13 4.52 -16.61
CA THR A 219 -3.88 5.76 -16.81
C THR A 219 -5.35 5.42 -16.95
N VAL A 220 -6.18 6.02 -16.11
CA VAL A 220 -7.63 5.81 -16.07
C VAL A 220 -8.33 7.12 -16.41
N HIS A 221 -9.25 7.03 -17.36
CA HIS A 221 -10.22 8.07 -17.67
C HIS A 221 -11.60 7.48 -17.50
N GLY A 222 -12.50 8.17 -16.79
CA GLY A 222 -13.85 7.68 -16.61
C GLY A 222 -14.68 8.65 -15.79
N TYR A 223 -15.68 8.08 -15.13
CA TYR A 223 -16.62 8.80 -14.29
C TYR A 223 -16.69 8.11 -12.92
N ASP A 224 -16.95 8.88 -11.88
CA ASP A 224 -17.25 8.33 -10.57
C ASP A 224 -18.71 7.81 -10.51
N ASP A 225 -19.09 7.20 -9.37
CA ASP A 225 -20.44 6.67 -9.15
C ASP A 225 -21.56 7.73 -9.29
N LEU A 226 -21.21 9.02 -9.24
CA LEU A 226 -22.14 10.15 -9.33
C LEU A 226 -22.13 10.77 -10.74
N GLY A 227 -21.41 10.19 -11.70
CA GLY A 227 -21.31 10.66 -13.07
C GLY A 227 -20.36 11.84 -13.25
N TYR A 228 -19.51 12.16 -12.27
CA TYR A 228 -18.50 13.21 -12.43
C TYR A 228 -17.24 12.67 -13.10
N PRO A 229 -16.62 13.44 -14.02
CA PRO A 229 -15.36 13.04 -14.62
C PRO A 229 -14.28 12.71 -13.57
N TYR A 230 -13.48 11.70 -13.87
CA TYR A 230 -12.34 11.24 -13.09
C TYR A 230 -11.14 10.96 -14.01
N GLN A 231 -9.96 11.41 -13.59
CA GLN A 231 -8.71 11.03 -14.23
C GLN A 231 -7.68 10.62 -13.17
N PHE A 232 -7.04 9.48 -13.39
CA PHE A 232 -5.86 9.03 -12.64
C PHE A 232 -4.75 8.67 -13.61
N TYR A 233 -3.53 9.03 -13.25
CA TYR A 233 -2.33 8.51 -13.91
C TYR A 233 -1.18 8.50 -12.93
N SER A 234 -0.27 7.57 -13.14
CA SER A 234 1.01 7.53 -12.45
C SER A 234 2.14 7.77 -13.44
N MET A 235 3.23 8.33 -12.94
CA MET A 235 4.47 8.51 -13.68
C MET A 235 5.64 8.03 -12.83
N VAL A 236 6.62 7.42 -13.49
CA VAL A 236 7.83 6.86 -12.86
C VAL A 236 9.03 7.66 -13.33
N ARG A 237 9.96 7.95 -12.43
CA ARG A 237 11.21 8.66 -12.76
C ARG A 237 12.01 7.84 -13.78
N LEU A 238 12.51 8.49 -14.82
CA LEU A 238 13.47 7.90 -15.75
C LEU A 238 14.75 7.55 -14.99
N LYS A 239 15.39 6.44 -15.40
CA LYS A 239 16.71 6.08 -14.91
C LYS A 239 17.75 7.10 -15.36
#